data_AF-T0HWG4-F1
#
_entry.id   AF-T0HWG4-F1
#
_cell.length_a   1.000
_cell.length_b   1.000
_cell.length_c   1.000
_cell.angle_alpha   90.00
_cell.angle_beta   90.00
_cell.angle_gamma   90.00
#
_symmetry.space_group_name_H-M   'P 1'
#
loop_
_entity.id
_entity.type
_entity.pdbx_description
1 polymer ?
#
loop_
_entity_poly.entity_id
_entity_poly.type
_entity_poly.pdbx_seq_one_letter_code
_entity_poly.pdbx_strand_id
1 'polypeptide(L)'
;MLREGCDRERASEKGEWTVREARALLDELITSRGETYSSISLILGRNLAYIQQYIKRGTPRVLSALDEERLAQHFQMPPDFLRNLETARTVDPKAETIAQLRNAIQMCRGLGFDLAAHQIQLGLDMIEQA
;
A
#
# COMPACT_ATOMS: atom_id res chain seq x y z
N MET A 1 27.87 -1.04 -19.13
CA MET A 1 26.66 -1.87 -19.36
C MET A 1 25.56 -1.42 -18.40
N LEU A 2 25.05 -0.21 -18.58
CA LEU A 2 23.83 0.26 -17.92
C LEU A 2 22.77 0.26 -19.02
N ARG A 3 21.81 -0.66 -18.95
CA ARG A 3 20.62 -0.64 -19.82
C ARG A 3 19.74 0.51 -19.34
N GLU A 4 20.15 1.72 -19.69
CA GLU A 4 19.30 2.90 -19.75
C GLU A 4 18.36 2.70 -20.94
N GLY A 5 17.04 2.68 -20.72
CA GLY A 5 16.08 2.73 -21.83
C GLY A 5 15.04 1.61 -21.90
N CYS A 6 14.64 0.99 -20.79
CA CYS A 6 13.35 0.30 -20.74
C CYS A 6 12.35 1.21 -20.02
N ASP A 7 11.23 1.51 -20.67
CA ASP A 7 9.97 1.97 -20.06
C ASP A 7 9.73 3.47 -19.80
N ARG A 8 10.68 4.38 -20.08
CA ARG A 8 10.43 5.83 -19.91
C ARG A 8 9.42 6.39 -20.95
N GLU A 9 9.40 5.85 -22.16
CA GLU A 9 8.53 6.31 -23.26
C GLU A 9 7.13 5.67 -23.26
N ARG A 10 6.93 4.53 -22.60
CA ARG A 10 5.61 3.87 -22.56
C ARG A 10 4.62 4.58 -21.63
N ALA A 11 5.12 5.42 -20.72
CA ALA A 11 4.33 6.10 -19.68
C ALA A 11 3.60 7.37 -20.15
N SER A 12 3.88 7.91 -21.33
CA SER A 12 3.41 9.25 -21.75
C SER A 12 2.06 9.27 -22.48
N GLU A 13 1.53 8.15 -22.97
CA GLU A 13 0.36 8.16 -23.88
C GLU A 13 -0.94 7.61 -23.30
N LYS A 14 -0.94 6.97 -22.12
CA LYS A 14 -2.18 6.47 -21.49
C LYS A 14 -2.18 6.76 -20.00
N GLY A 15 -2.92 7.80 -19.60
CA GLY A 15 -3.20 8.14 -18.20
C GLY A 15 -4.19 7.20 -17.51
N GLU A 16 -4.19 5.92 -17.88
CA GLU A 16 -5.16 4.92 -17.42
C GLU A 16 -4.41 3.64 -17.03
N TRP A 17 -4.01 3.56 -15.76
CA TRP A 17 -3.48 2.33 -15.16
C TRP A 17 -4.54 1.72 -14.25
N THR A 18 -4.85 0.43 -14.44
CA THR A 18 -5.69 -0.30 -13.48
C THR A 18 -4.88 -0.61 -12.21
N VAL A 19 -5.55 -0.86 -11.06
CA VAL A 19 -4.88 -1.24 -9.79
C VAL A 19 -3.89 -2.40 -9.98
N ARG A 20 -4.28 -3.38 -10.80
CA ARG A 20 -3.47 -4.58 -11.04
C ARG A 20 -2.20 -4.25 -11.83
N GLU A 21 -2.32 -3.39 -12.83
CA GLU A 21 -1.18 -2.96 -13.64
C GLU A 21 -0.23 -2.06 -12.83
N ALA A 22 -0.77 -1.14 -12.03
CA ALA A 22 0.03 -0.31 -11.12
C ALA A 22 0.84 -1.17 -10.12
N ARG A 23 0.23 -2.23 -9.57
CA ARG A 23 0.93 -3.18 -8.68
C ARG A 23 2.00 -4.00 -9.40
N ALA A 24 1.71 -4.46 -10.62
CA ALA A 24 2.68 -5.22 -11.42
C ALA A 24 3.89 -4.36 -11.80
N LEU A 25 3.65 -3.10 -12.21
CA LEU A 25 4.68 -2.14 -12.53
C LEU A 25 5.55 -1.83 -11.31
N LEU A 26 4.93 -1.61 -10.14
CA LEU A 26 5.68 -1.39 -8.90
C LEU A 26 6.55 -2.61 -8.53
N ASP A 27 6.04 -3.83 -8.72
CA ASP A 27 6.79 -5.07 -8.50
C ASP A 27 8.03 -5.17 -9.42
N GLU A 28 7.84 -4.85 -10.70
CA GLU A 28 8.91 -4.82 -11.70
C GLU A 28 9.96 -3.75 -11.41
N LEU A 29 9.55 -2.56 -10.97
CA LEU A 29 10.47 -1.48 -10.61
C LEU A 29 11.34 -1.81 -9.39
N ILE A 30 10.73 -2.41 -8.37
CA ILE A 30 11.47 -2.85 -7.17
C ILE A 30 12.49 -3.92 -7.56
N THR A 31 12.08 -4.89 -8.38
CA THR A 31 12.93 -6.00 -8.81
C THR A 31 14.06 -5.53 -9.74
N SER A 32 13.76 -4.64 -10.70
CA SER A 32 14.74 -4.12 -11.67
C SER A 32 15.81 -3.24 -11.04
N ARG A 33 15.49 -2.55 -9.94
CA ARG A 33 16.48 -1.79 -9.14
C ARG A 33 17.23 -2.62 -8.12
N GLY A 34 16.87 -3.90 -7.94
CA GLY A 34 17.47 -4.77 -6.92
C GLY A 34 17.09 -4.40 -5.48
N GLU A 35 15.99 -3.66 -5.31
CA GLU A 35 15.50 -3.25 -4.00
C GLU A 35 14.58 -4.34 -3.41
N THR A 36 14.38 -4.30 -2.09
CA THR A 36 13.47 -5.24 -1.40
C THR A 36 12.19 -4.53 -0.97
N TYR A 37 11.07 -5.24 -0.93
CA TYR A 37 9.79 -4.69 -0.43
C TYR A 37 9.93 -4.10 0.98
N SER A 38 10.77 -4.72 1.82
CA SER A 38 11.08 -4.26 3.17
C SER A 38 11.80 -2.90 3.17
N SER A 39 12.78 -2.72 2.27
CA SER A 39 13.51 -1.46 2.12
C SER A 39 12.59 -0.33 1.68
N ILE A 40 11.72 -0.59 0.70
CA ILE A 40 10.73 0.40 0.27
C ILE A 40 9.76 0.74 1.42
N SER A 41 9.30 -0.26 2.15
CA SER A 41 8.38 -0.03 3.28
C SER A 41 9.02 0.83 4.39
N LEU A 42 10.34 0.69 4.61
CA LEU A 42 11.09 1.54 5.54
C LEU A 42 11.20 2.99 5.06
N ILE A 43 11.45 3.21 3.76
CA ILE A 43 11.46 4.56 3.16
C ILE A 43 10.12 5.27 3.36
N LEU A 44 9.02 4.51 3.33
CA LEU A 44 7.68 5.03 3.60
C LEU A 44 7.37 5.24 5.08
N GLY A 45 8.25 4.80 5.99
CA GLY A 45 8.01 4.82 7.44
C GLY A 45 6.90 3.86 7.87
N ARG A 46 6.72 2.75 7.13
CA ARG A 46 5.69 1.73 7.37
C ARG A 46 6.32 0.41 7.85
N ASN A 47 5.48 -0.54 8.26
CA ASN A 47 5.91 -1.89 8.58
C ASN A 47 6.57 -2.56 7.36
N LEU A 48 7.62 -3.37 7.56
CA LEU A 48 8.37 -4.08 6.52
C LEU A 48 7.49 -4.88 5.52
N ALA A 49 6.33 -5.37 5.97
CA ALA A 49 5.41 -6.13 5.13
C ALA A 49 4.49 -5.26 4.26
N TYR A 50 4.47 -3.94 4.42
CA TYR A 50 3.46 -3.05 3.83
C TYR A 50 3.40 -3.14 2.30
N ILE A 51 4.52 -2.95 1.61
CA ILE A 51 4.57 -3.04 0.15
C ILE A 51 4.32 -4.47 -0.35
N GLN A 52 4.83 -5.47 0.38
CA GLN A 52 4.59 -6.87 0.05
C GLN A 52 3.09 -7.22 0.13
N GLN A 53 2.38 -6.71 1.13
CA GLN A 53 0.93 -6.88 1.28
C GLN A 53 0.18 -6.14 0.18
N TYR A 54 0.56 -4.90 -0.14
CA TYR A 54 -0.05 -4.12 -1.22
C TYR A 54 0.06 -4.86 -2.57
N ILE A 55 1.23 -5.36 -2.93
CA ILE A 55 1.47 -6.03 -4.21
C ILE A 55 0.85 -7.44 -4.23
N LYS A 56 1.12 -8.28 -3.22
CA LYS A 56 0.77 -9.71 -3.26
C LYS A 56 -0.63 -10.01 -2.72
N ARG A 57 -1.07 -9.30 -1.68
CA ARG A 57 -2.40 -9.51 -1.04
C ARG A 57 -3.44 -8.49 -1.49
N GLY A 58 -3.00 -7.35 -2.01
CA GLY A 58 -3.87 -6.26 -2.39
C GLY A 58 -4.49 -5.50 -1.21
N THR A 59 -3.85 -5.60 -0.05
CA THR A 59 -4.24 -4.91 1.18
C THR A 59 -3.04 -4.09 1.66
N PRO A 60 -3.19 -2.77 1.90
CA PRO A 60 -4.39 -1.97 1.65
C PRO A 60 -4.75 -1.94 0.15
N ARG A 61 -6.02 -1.67 -0.19
CA ARG A 61 -6.44 -1.61 -1.60
C ARG A 61 -5.78 -0.43 -2.34
N VAL A 62 -5.43 0.59 -1.58
CA VAL A 62 -4.97 1.91 -2.04
C VAL A 62 -3.82 2.34 -1.15
N LEU A 63 -2.85 3.05 -1.73
CA LEU A 63 -1.79 3.70 -0.96
C LEU A 63 -2.27 5.09 -0.51
N SER A 64 -1.75 5.59 0.61
CA SER A 64 -2.05 6.97 0.99
C SER A 64 -1.42 7.94 -0.01
N ALA A 65 -2.03 9.10 -0.25
CA ALA A 65 -1.48 10.10 -1.19
C ALA A 65 -0.02 10.48 -0.87
N LEU A 66 0.35 10.50 0.41
CA LEU A 66 1.71 10.74 0.87
C LEU A 66 2.66 9.58 0.52
N ASP A 67 2.20 8.33 0.62
CA ASP A 67 3.00 7.16 0.24
C ASP A 67 3.15 7.09 -1.29
N GLU A 68 2.10 7.41 -2.04
CA GLU A 68 2.13 7.53 -3.51
C GLU A 68 3.16 8.58 -3.95
N GLU A 69 3.14 9.76 -3.33
CA GLU A 69 4.10 10.83 -3.64
C GLU A 69 5.54 10.42 -3.32
N ARG A 70 5.77 9.77 -2.19
CA ARG A 70 7.12 9.27 -1.83
C ARG A 70 7.61 8.19 -2.78
N LEU A 71 6.74 7.27 -3.19
CA LEU A 71 7.08 6.26 -4.20
C LEU A 71 7.36 6.90 -5.55
N ALA A 72 6.55 7.87 -5.97
CA ALA A 72 6.73 8.64 -7.19
C ALA A 72 8.08 9.36 -7.21
N GLN A 73 8.46 10.02 -6.11
CA GLN A 73 9.76 10.66 -5.95
C GLN A 73 10.91 9.64 -5.97
N HIS A 74 10.78 8.53 -5.26
CA HIS A 74 11.79 7.48 -5.19
C HIS A 74 12.03 6.82 -6.56
N PHE A 75 10.94 6.50 -7.26
CA PHE A 75 10.99 5.87 -8.59
C PHE A 75 11.15 6.87 -9.74
N GLN A 76 11.15 8.17 -9.48
CA GLN A 76 11.21 9.25 -10.48
C GLN A 76 10.09 9.14 -11.53
N MET A 77 8.87 8.87 -11.08
CA MET A 77 7.69 8.72 -11.94
C MET A 77 6.55 9.64 -11.49
N PRO A 78 5.58 9.98 -12.36
CA PRO A 78 4.49 10.90 -12.01
C PRO A 78 3.52 10.26 -11.01
N PRO A 79 3.15 10.88 -9.88
CA PRO A 79 2.33 10.24 -8.85
C PRO A 79 1.01 9.62 -9.35
N ASP A 80 0.47 10.15 -10.45
CA ASP A 80 -0.74 9.63 -11.09
C ASP A 80 -0.60 8.19 -11.64
N PHE A 81 0.61 7.64 -11.82
CA PHE A 81 0.78 6.23 -12.27
C PHE A 81 0.33 5.21 -11.22
N LEU A 82 0.44 5.55 -9.92
CA LEU A 82 -0.09 4.73 -8.81
C LEU A 82 -1.55 5.05 -8.51
N ARG A 83 -1.97 6.26 -8.90
CA ARG A 83 -3.27 6.82 -8.59
C ARG A 83 -4.33 6.20 -9.50
N ASN A 84 -4.97 5.15 -9.01
CA ASN A 84 -6.03 4.49 -9.75
C ASN A 84 -7.27 5.41 -9.91
N LEU A 85 -7.79 5.56 -11.14
CA LEU A 85 -9.02 6.33 -11.41
C LEU A 85 -10.28 5.71 -10.76
N GLU A 86 -10.28 4.42 -10.42
CA GLU A 86 -11.41 3.83 -9.67
C GLU A 86 -11.46 4.33 -8.20
N THR A 87 -10.38 4.94 -7.71
CA THR A 87 -10.20 5.32 -6.30
C THR A 87 -10.21 6.83 -6.06
N ALA A 88 -10.40 7.67 -7.09
CA ALA A 88 -10.69 9.09 -6.86
C ALA A 88 -11.97 9.33 -6.01
N ARG A 89 -12.71 8.25 -5.66
CA ARG A 89 -13.75 8.23 -4.62
C ARG A 89 -13.17 7.74 -3.28
N THR A 90 -12.60 8.68 -2.53
CA THR A 90 -12.56 8.75 -1.05
C THR A 90 -12.54 7.41 -0.29
N VAL A 91 -11.36 6.89 0.07
CA VAL A 91 -11.27 5.93 1.18
C VAL A 91 -11.26 6.74 2.48
N ASP A 92 -12.33 6.59 3.26
CA ASP A 92 -12.46 7.22 4.56
C ASP A 92 -11.37 6.66 5.52
N PRO A 93 -10.49 7.52 6.08
CA PRO A 93 -9.40 7.06 6.95
C PRO A 93 -9.89 6.28 8.18
N LYS A 94 -11.10 6.57 8.66
CA LYS A 94 -11.72 5.85 9.78
C LYS A 94 -12.17 4.45 9.35
N ALA A 95 -12.75 4.28 8.16
CA ALA A 95 -13.12 2.98 7.61
C ALA A 95 -11.91 2.04 7.44
N GLU A 96 -10.78 2.57 6.96
CA GLU A 96 -9.53 1.79 6.85
C GLU A 96 -8.98 1.39 8.22
N THR A 97 -8.98 2.32 9.19
CA THR A 97 -8.55 2.05 10.57
C THR A 97 -9.40 0.95 11.20
N ILE A 98 -10.73 1.00 11.02
CA ILE A 98 -11.67 -0.03 11.47
C ILE A 98 -11.33 -1.40 10.87
N ALA A 99 -11.05 -1.46 9.57
CA ALA A 99 -10.68 -2.71 8.90
C ALA A 99 -9.37 -3.31 9.44
N GLN A 100 -8.36 -2.47 9.70
CA GLN A 100 -7.08 -2.91 10.26
C GLN A 100 -7.21 -3.44 11.69
N LEU A 101 -7.98 -2.75 12.55
CA LEU A 101 -8.21 -3.19 13.93
C LEU A 101 -8.97 -4.53 13.97
N ARG A 102 -9.97 -4.72 13.12
CA ARG A 102 -10.68 -6.02 13.00
C ARG A 102 -9.74 -7.16 12.61
N ASN A 103 -8.86 -6.94 11.65
CA ASN A 103 -7.84 -7.92 11.26
C ASN A 103 -6.88 -8.25 12.43
N ALA A 104 -6.45 -7.24 13.18
CA ALA A 104 -5.59 -7.43 14.35
C ALA A 104 -6.27 -8.25 15.45
N ILE A 105 -7.56 -7.99 15.73
CA ILE A 105 -8.37 -8.77 16.69
C ILE A 105 -8.42 -10.24 16.27
N GLN A 106 -8.68 -10.51 14.98
CA GLN A 106 -8.73 -11.88 14.46
C GLN A 106 -7.37 -12.59 14.61
N MET A 107 -6.26 -11.90 14.32
CA MET A 107 -4.91 -12.46 14.51
C MET A 107 -4.60 -12.74 15.98
N CYS A 108 -4.88 -11.81 16.89
CA CYS A 108 -4.62 -11.98 18.32
C CYS A 108 -5.41 -13.16 18.90
N ARG A 109 -6.70 -13.31 18.54
CA ARG A 109 -7.50 -14.48 18.94
C ARG A 109 -6.92 -15.79 18.39
N GLY A 110 -6.53 -15.81 17.12
CA GLY A 110 -5.92 -17.00 16.48
C GLY A 110 -4.59 -17.43 17.10
N LEU A 111 -3.88 -16.52 17.77
CA LEU A 111 -2.62 -16.78 18.45
C LEU A 111 -2.76 -16.98 19.99
N GLY A 112 -3.99 -16.96 20.52
CA GLY A 112 -4.25 -17.13 21.97
C GLY A 112 -4.00 -15.88 22.82
N PHE A 113 -3.90 -14.70 22.22
CA PHE A 113 -3.75 -13.41 22.91
C PHE A 113 -5.12 -12.74 23.14
N ASP A 114 -6.01 -13.40 23.88
CA ASP A 114 -7.39 -12.94 24.05
C ASP A 114 -7.51 -11.60 24.76
N LEU A 115 -6.63 -11.32 25.74
CA LEU A 115 -6.60 -10.03 26.43
C LEU A 115 -6.25 -8.89 25.46
N ALA A 116 -5.28 -9.10 24.57
CA ALA A 116 -4.91 -8.10 23.56
C ALA A 116 -6.05 -7.90 22.55
N ALA A 117 -6.66 -8.99 22.07
CA ALA A 117 -7.81 -8.92 21.18
C ALA A 117 -8.98 -8.16 21.81
N HIS A 118 -9.23 -8.37 23.11
CA HIS A 118 -10.28 -7.68 23.85
C HIS A 118 -10.00 -6.17 23.98
N GLN A 119 -8.76 -5.79 24.31
CA GLN A 119 -8.37 -4.37 24.41
C GLN A 119 -8.49 -3.65 23.07
N ILE A 120 -8.10 -4.30 21.96
CA ILE A 120 -8.25 -3.74 20.61
C ILE A 120 -9.72 -3.59 20.24
N GLN A 121 -10.57 -4.56 20.61
CA GLN A 121 -12.01 -4.50 20.38
C GLN A 121 -12.65 -3.30 21.10
N LEU A 122 -12.29 -3.05 22.37
CA LEU A 122 -12.79 -1.88 23.10
C LEU A 122 -12.44 -0.57 22.41
N GLY A 123 -11.21 -0.43 21.93
CA GLY A 123 -10.79 0.75 21.16
C GLY A 123 -11.53 0.88 19.83
N LEU A 124 -11.81 -0.24 19.15
CA LEU A 124 -12.60 -0.25 17.93
C LEU A 124 -14.04 0.21 18.17
N ASP A 125 -14.68 -0.29 19.22
CA ASP A 125 -16.05 0.07 19.57
C ASP A 125 -16.17 1.58 19.87
N MET A 126 -15.16 2.17 20.53
CA MET A 126 -15.08 3.62 20.75
C MET A 126 -14.98 4.43 19.46
N ILE A 127 -14.22 3.95 18.46
CA ILE A 127 -14.10 4.61 17.16
C ILE A 127 -15.41 4.48 16.36
N GLU A 128 -16.09 3.34 16.43
CA GLU A 128 -17.38 3.14 15.75
C GLU A 128 -18.48 4.06 16.29
N GLN A 129 -18.41 4.41 17.57
CA GLN A 129 -19.39 5.27 18.26
C GLN A 129 -19.12 6.78 18.13
N ALA A 130 -17.93 7.20 17.68
CA ALA A 130 -17.53 8.60 17.52
C ALA A 130 -17.94 9.19 16.16
#